data_AF-A0A2M6WCN4-F1
#
_entry.id   AF-A0A2M6WCN4-F1
#
_cell.length_a   1.000
_cell.length_b   1.000
_cell.length_c   1.000
_cell.angle_alpha   90.00
_cell.angle_beta   90.00
_cell.angle_gamma   90.00
#
_symmetry.space_group_name_H-M   'P 1'
#
loop_
_entity.id
_entity.type
_entity.pdbx_description
1 polymer ?
#
loop_
_entity_poly.entity_id
_entity_poly.type
_entity_poly.pdbx_seq_one_letter_code
_entity_poly.pdbx_strand_id
1 'polypeptide(L)'
;MRLGYDSSNYTSFTTGSTGDLTIAPSGGDTNITGNLTVSGTQTFTGASSLATTTIMATGTNPVLTVRQGGTGDIVQFKDGNNIVMKILDGGNVGIGTTTPYSVLSVSTLAQAAPTTKLLTVASTTGQTLLTVLGDGNVGIGTSTPNRPLDIYASGSTGLRITDGAADQGIYLLDVEGGFYPTIRVNGTGGANAGIEIQRSDARRYIGTFLVDASSGELGNGSGDWYTGIPYGYPSYKYDYIIGSGSNSYTLSGARLLITTSGKVGIGTTTPYSVLSVSTSTQSAPSTKLFTVASTTGASILRVLGSG
;
A
#
# COMPACT_ATOMS: atom_id res chain seq x y z
N MET A 1 -30.81 -58.10 -34.68
CA MET A 1 -32.18 -58.22 -34.12
C MET A 1 -32.69 -56.80 -33.86
N ARG A 2 -33.94 -56.47 -34.21
CA ARG A 2 -34.56 -55.17 -33.90
C ARG A 2 -35.75 -55.41 -32.98
N LEU A 3 -35.60 -55.07 -31.70
CA LEU A 3 -36.64 -55.24 -30.69
C LEU A 3 -37.64 -54.08 -30.75
N GLY A 4 -38.94 -54.38 -30.62
CA GLY A 4 -40.02 -53.41 -30.46
C GLY A 4 -40.80 -53.70 -29.19
N TYR A 5 -41.20 -52.65 -28.47
CA TYR A 5 -41.99 -52.71 -27.22
C TYR A 5 -43.47 -52.44 -27.54
N ASP A 6 -44.38 -53.04 -26.76
CA ASP A 6 -45.84 -52.88 -26.85
C ASP A 6 -46.42 -52.54 -25.46
N SER A 7 -47.51 -51.77 -25.45
CA SER A 7 -48.36 -51.44 -24.29
C SER A 7 -47.60 -51.11 -23.00
N SER A 8 -47.34 -52.09 -22.13
CA SER A 8 -46.53 -51.94 -20.91
C SER A 8 -45.08 -51.47 -21.18
N ASN A 9 -44.60 -51.69 -22.41
CA ASN A 9 -43.30 -51.30 -23.11
C ASN A 9 -40.60 -52.65 -22.90
N TYR A 10 -40.22 -53.69 -22.07
CA TYR A 10 -38.88 -54.00 -21.58
C TYR A 10 -38.05 -54.78 -22.60
N THR A 11 -36.96 -54.17 -23.06
CA THR A 11 -35.74 -54.96 -23.28
C THR A 11 -35.10 -55.18 -21.91
N SER A 12 -35.54 -56.25 -21.23
CA SER A 12 -35.01 -56.62 -19.92
C SER A 12 -33.72 -57.41 -20.10
N PHE A 13 -32.61 -56.86 -19.61
CA PHE A 13 -31.36 -57.57 -19.40
C PHE A 13 -31.08 -57.62 -17.90
N THR A 14 -31.14 -58.81 -17.31
CA THR A 14 -30.91 -59.04 -15.88
C THR A 14 -29.74 -60.00 -15.68
N THR A 15 -28.91 -59.72 -14.68
CA THR A 15 -27.78 -60.59 -14.31
C THR A 15 -27.89 -61.04 -12.85
N GLY A 16 -27.36 -62.23 -12.57
CA GLY A 16 -27.54 -62.92 -11.29
C GLY A 16 -26.61 -62.41 -10.19
N SER A 17 -26.68 -63.07 -9.03
CA SER A 17 -26.08 -62.67 -7.74
C SER A 17 -24.56 -62.48 -7.70
N THR A 18 -23.84 -62.70 -8.80
CA THR A 18 -22.37 -62.56 -8.92
C THR A 18 -21.91 -62.10 -10.31
N GLY A 19 -22.78 -61.54 -11.18
CA GLY A 19 -22.45 -61.30 -12.59
C GLY A 19 -22.86 -59.92 -13.12
N ASP A 20 -21.99 -59.34 -13.94
CA ASP A 20 -22.18 -58.02 -14.58
C ASP A 20 -22.86 -58.12 -15.96
N LEU A 21 -23.63 -57.08 -16.33
CA LEU A 21 -24.16 -56.93 -17.69
C LEU A 21 -23.13 -56.27 -18.60
N THR A 22 -22.41 -57.09 -19.38
CA THR A 22 -21.40 -56.61 -20.34
C THR A 22 -22.00 -56.39 -21.72
N ILE A 23 -21.87 -55.17 -22.26
CA ILE A 23 -22.19 -54.83 -23.65
C ILE A 23 -20.87 -54.62 -24.41
N ALA A 24 -20.45 -55.62 -25.19
CA ALA A 24 -19.20 -55.62 -25.94
C ALA A 24 -19.46 -55.82 -27.44
N PRO A 25 -19.67 -54.74 -28.22
CA PRO A 25 -19.79 -54.85 -29.68
C PRO A 25 -18.44 -55.26 -30.30
N SER A 26 -18.47 -56.16 -31.29
CA SER A 26 -17.30 -56.56 -32.08
C SER A 26 -16.99 -55.61 -33.25
N GLY A 27 -17.53 -54.39 -33.22
CA GLY A 27 -17.46 -53.40 -34.29
C GLY A 27 -17.40 -51.98 -33.72
N GLY A 28 -18.22 -51.07 -34.27
CA GLY A 28 -18.32 -49.68 -33.81
C GLY A 28 -19.10 -49.49 -32.50
N ASP A 29 -19.41 -48.23 -32.20
CA ASP A 29 -19.77 -47.77 -30.85
C ASP A 29 -21.17 -48.20 -30.36
N THR A 30 -21.29 -48.38 -29.03
CA THR A 30 -22.59 -48.50 -28.36
C THR A 30 -23.22 -47.11 -28.23
N ASN A 31 -24.17 -46.81 -29.12
CA ASN A 31 -24.81 -45.50 -29.20
C ASN A 31 -26.14 -45.46 -28.43
N ILE A 32 -26.34 -44.42 -27.61
CA ILE A 32 -27.62 -44.08 -26.98
C ILE A 32 -28.06 -42.73 -27.55
N THR A 33 -29.18 -42.71 -28.28
CA THR A 33 -29.69 -41.52 -28.99
C THR A 33 -30.73 -40.72 -28.18
N GLY A 34 -31.11 -41.22 -27.00
CA GLY A 34 -31.93 -40.52 -26.01
C GLY A 34 -31.16 -40.30 -24.71
N ASN A 35 -31.89 -40.06 -23.62
CA ASN A 35 -31.26 -39.85 -22.31
C ASN A 35 -30.75 -41.16 -21.70
N LEU A 36 -29.50 -41.16 -21.21
CA LEU A 36 -28.99 -42.18 -20.29
C LEU A 36 -29.13 -41.69 -18.85
N THR A 37 -29.88 -42.43 -18.03
CA THR A 37 -29.97 -42.21 -16.58
C THR A 37 -29.25 -43.34 -15.86
N VAL A 38 -28.28 -43.02 -14.99
CA VAL A 38 -27.58 -44.00 -14.16
C VAL A 38 -27.70 -43.59 -12.69
N SER A 39 -28.35 -44.43 -11.88
CA SER A 39 -28.60 -44.18 -10.45
C SER A 39 -27.42 -44.53 -9.54
N GLY A 40 -26.31 -45.00 -10.10
CA GLY A 40 -25.10 -45.41 -9.39
C GLY A 40 -23.83 -44.83 -10.04
N THR A 41 -22.66 -45.27 -9.58
CA THR A 41 -21.36 -44.81 -10.10
C THR A 41 -21.17 -45.18 -11.56
N GLN A 42 -20.76 -44.20 -12.36
CA GLN A 42 -20.27 -44.41 -13.73
C GLN A 42 -18.73 -44.40 -13.71
N THR A 43 -18.11 -45.43 -14.27
CA THR A 43 -16.64 -45.60 -14.30
C THR A 43 -16.15 -45.64 -15.74
N PHE A 44 -15.27 -44.71 -16.10
CA PHE A 44 -14.58 -44.70 -17.40
C PHE A 44 -13.12 -45.09 -17.18
N THR A 45 -12.67 -46.16 -17.85
CA THR A 45 -11.28 -46.65 -17.80
C THR A 45 -10.37 -46.03 -18.87
N GLY A 46 -10.96 -45.27 -19.81
CA GLY A 46 -10.26 -44.49 -20.84
C GLY A 46 -10.80 -43.06 -20.92
N ALA A 47 -10.39 -42.33 -21.95
CA ALA A 47 -10.87 -40.97 -22.17
C ALA A 47 -12.37 -40.92 -22.49
N SER A 48 -13.10 -40.02 -21.83
CA SER A 48 -14.48 -39.65 -22.22
C SER A 48 -14.44 -38.35 -23.03
N SER A 49 -15.14 -38.32 -24.16
CA SER A 49 -15.19 -37.19 -25.09
C SER A 49 -16.64 -36.74 -25.25
N LEU A 50 -16.98 -35.59 -24.66
CA LEU A 50 -18.33 -35.06 -24.60
C LEU A 50 -18.34 -33.61 -25.10
N ALA A 51 -19.27 -33.26 -25.99
CA ALA A 51 -19.37 -31.90 -26.55
C ALA A 51 -19.83 -30.87 -25.50
N THR A 52 -20.67 -31.29 -24.55
CA THR A 52 -21.04 -30.54 -23.36
C THR A 52 -21.14 -31.51 -22.17
N THR A 53 -21.00 -31.02 -20.94
CA THR A 53 -21.19 -31.83 -19.73
C THR A 53 -21.70 -30.95 -18.61
N THR A 54 -22.85 -31.33 -18.03
CA THR A 54 -23.40 -30.70 -16.83
C THR A 54 -23.30 -31.72 -15.69
N ILE A 55 -22.49 -31.41 -14.68
CA ILE A 55 -22.40 -32.20 -13.45
C ILE A 55 -23.18 -31.44 -12.37
N MET A 56 -24.14 -32.10 -11.74
CA MET A 56 -25.03 -31.49 -10.74
C MET A 56 -25.26 -32.45 -9.56
N ALA A 57 -25.25 -31.91 -8.36
CA ALA A 57 -25.65 -32.59 -7.13
C ALA A 57 -26.60 -31.69 -6.33
N THR A 58 -27.60 -32.29 -5.68
CA THR A 58 -28.60 -31.59 -4.86
C THR A 58 -28.47 -31.87 -3.36
N GLY A 59 -27.51 -32.72 -2.97
CA GLY A 59 -27.14 -33.01 -1.58
C GLY A 59 -25.94 -32.19 -1.09
N THR A 60 -25.43 -32.53 0.08
CA THR A 60 -24.31 -31.84 0.75
C THR A 60 -22.91 -32.27 0.30
N ASN A 61 -22.80 -33.33 -0.50
CA ASN A 61 -21.52 -33.82 -1.02
C ASN A 61 -21.01 -32.94 -2.17
N PRO A 62 -19.69 -32.84 -2.40
CA PRO A 62 -19.14 -32.13 -3.56
C PRO A 62 -19.70 -32.64 -4.89
N VAL A 63 -20.10 -31.72 -5.76
CA VAL A 63 -20.60 -32.02 -7.11
C VAL A 63 -19.54 -32.68 -8.01
N LEU A 64 -18.27 -32.41 -7.74
CA LEU A 64 -17.12 -33.02 -8.40
C LEU A 64 -15.99 -33.20 -7.40
N THR A 65 -15.40 -34.40 -7.37
CA THR A 65 -14.16 -34.70 -6.66
C THR A 65 -13.19 -35.30 -7.66
N VAL A 66 -12.08 -34.61 -7.94
CA VAL A 66 -11.01 -35.13 -8.80
C VAL A 66 -9.87 -35.63 -7.92
N ARG A 67 -9.44 -36.87 -8.12
CA ARG A 67 -8.30 -37.46 -7.41
C ARG A 67 -7.41 -38.21 -8.40
N GLN A 68 -6.27 -37.61 -8.71
CA GLN A 68 -5.17 -38.30 -9.36
C GLN A 68 -4.49 -39.26 -8.35
N GLY A 69 -4.00 -40.40 -8.82
CA GLY A 69 -3.33 -41.42 -8.01
C GLY A 69 -1.90 -41.76 -8.45
N GLY A 70 -1.46 -41.26 -9.60
CA GLY A 70 -0.06 -41.29 -10.05
C GLY A 70 0.53 -39.88 -10.16
N THR A 71 1.74 -39.75 -10.71
CA THR A 71 2.50 -38.47 -10.78
C THR A 71 2.06 -37.53 -11.92
N GLY A 72 0.79 -37.58 -12.32
CA GLY A 72 0.23 -36.76 -13.39
C GLY A 72 -0.40 -35.48 -12.86
N ASP A 73 -0.72 -34.53 -13.74
CA ASP A 73 -1.56 -33.39 -13.35
C ASP A 73 -2.89 -33.88 -12.76
N ILE A 74 -3.38 -33.18 -11.74
CA ILE A 74 -4.69 -33.45 -11.12
C ILE A 74 -5.81 -32.96 -12.05
N VAL A 75 -5.62 -31.77 -12.67
CA VAL A 75 -6.56 -31.18 -13.63
C VAL A 75 -5.81 -30.42 -14.71
N GLN A 76 -6.25 -30.51 -15.97
CA GLN A 76 -5.88 -29.62 -17.07
C GLN A 76 -7.15 -29.06 -17.72
N PHE A 77 -7.29 -27.73 -17.76
CA PHE A 77 -8.25 -27.02 -18.60
C PHE A 77 -7.53 -26.50 -19.84
N LYS A 78 -8.11 -26.70 -21.02
CA LYS A 78 -7.47 -26.38 -22.31
C LYS A 78 -8.35 -25.57 -23.24
N ASP A 79 -7.69 -24.72 -24.02
CA ASP A 79 -8.21 -24.16 -25.26
C ASP A 79 -7.43 -24.78 -26.43
N GLY A 80 -8.09 -25.67 -27.19
CA GLY A 80 -7.43 -26.57 -28.12
C GLY A 80 -6.32 -27.39 -27.43
N ASN A 81 -5.07 -27.18 -27.86
CA ASN A 81 -3.89 -27.82 -27.26
C ASN A 81 -3.27 -27.01 -26.09
N ASN A 82 -3.65 -25.75 -25.92
CA ASN A 82 -3.06 -24.84 -24.94
C ASN A 82 -3.66 -25.07 -23.56
N ILE A 83 -2.82 -25.29 -22.53
CA ILE A 83 -3.28 -25.38 -21.14
C ILE A 83 -3.52 -23.97 -20.60
N VAL A 84 -4.78 -23.57 -20.46
CA VAL A 84 -5.16 -22.25 -19.93
C VAL A 84 -5.19 -22.21 -18.41
N MET A 85 -5.47 -23.35 -17.76
CA MET A 85 -5.32 -23.55 -16.32
C MET A 85 -4.95 -25.00 -16.03
N LYS A 86 -4.12 -25.25 -15.02
CA LYS A 86 -3.83 -26.62 -14.53
C LYS A 86 -3.61 -26.65 -13.02
N ILE A 87 -3.76 -27.85 -12.46
CA ILE A 87 -3.36 -28.20 -11.11
C ILE A 87 -2.34 -29.34 -11.24
N LEU A 88 -1.09 -29.07 -10.86
CA LEU A 88 0.00 -30.07 -10.81
C LEU A 88 -0.31 -31.19 -9.80
N ASP A 89 0.38 -32.32 -9.92
CA ASP A 89 0.61 -33.19 -8.76
C ASP A 89 1.20 -32.38 -7.58
N GLY A 90 0.86 -32.75 -6.35
CA GLY A 90 1.13 -31.95 -5.15
C GLY A 90 0.29 -30.67 -5.02
N GLY A 91 -0.50 -30.28 -6.02
CA GLY A 91 -1.57 -29.28 -5.90
C GLY A 91 -1.26 -27.84 -6.36
N ASN A 92 -0.05 -27.55 -6.86
CA ASN A 92 0.27 -26.19 -7.35
C ASN A 92 -0.59 -25.80 -8.56
N VAL A 93 -1.21 -24.63 -8.51
CA VAL A 93 -2.14 -24.11 -9.53
C VAL A 93 -1.43 -23.16 -10.49
N GLY A 94 -1.56 -23.43 -11.79
CA GLY A 94 -1.15 -22.53 -12.87
C GLY A 94 -2.35 -21.96 -13.60
N ILE A 95 -2.37 -20.65 -13.81
CA ILE A 95 -3.31 -19.95 -14.71
C ILE A 95 -2.47 -19.22 -15.76
N GLY A 96 -2.69 -19.53 -17.04
CA GLY A 96 -1.85 -19.03 -18.14
C GLY A 96 -0.38 -19.46 -18.08
N THR A 97 -0.03 -20.50 -17.32
CA THR A 97 1.31 -21.10 -17.24
C THR A 97 1.24 -22.61 -17.10
N THR A 98 2.17 -23.32 -17.75
CA THR A 98 2.36 -24.77 -17.61
C THR A 98 3.32 -25.15 -16.47
N THR A 99 4.12 -24.19 -15.99
CA THR A 99 5.13 -24.35 -14.93
C THR A 99 4.88 -23.35 -13.78
N PRO A 100 3.98 -23.67 -12.83
CA PRO A 100 3.84 -22.92 -11.59
C PRO A 100 5.14 -22.92 -10.76
N TYR A 101 5.57 -21.73 -10.34
CA TYR A 101 6.71 -21.52 -9.43
C TYR A 101 6.30 -21.48 -7.95
N SER A 102 4.99 -21.57 -7.68
CA SER A 102 4.36 -21.41 -6.38
C SER A 102 3.01 -22.15 -6.34
N VAL A 103 2.35 -22.15 -5.17
CA VAL A 103 1.01 -22.75 -4.99
C VAL A 103 -0.05 -22.12 -5.90
N LEU A 104 0.09 -20.84 -6.23
CA LEU A 104 -0.69 -20.17 -7.26
C LEU A 104 0.22 -19.27 -8.11
N SER A 105 0.42 -19.65 -9.37
CA SER A 105 1.14 -18.85 -10.37
C SER A 105 0.17 -18.40 -11.46
N VAL A 106 0.05 -17.09 -11.65
CA VAL A 106 -0.78 -16.48 -12.70
C VAL A 106 0.13 -15.76 -13.70
N SER A 107 -0.04 -16.07 -14.98
CA SER A 107 0.78 -15.53 -16.08
C SER A 107 -0.03 -15.53 -17.39
N THR A 108 0.65 -15.30 -18.51
CA THR A 108 0.12 -15.37 -19.87
C THR A 108 0.94 -16.34 -20.70
N LEU A 109 0.29 -17.25 -21.45
CA LEU A 109 0.98 -18.20 -22.34
C LEU A 109 1.83 -17.51 -23.42
N ALA A 110 1.39 -16.32 -23.86
CA ALA A 110 2.19 -15.35 -24.59
C ALA A 110 1.80 -13.95 -24.09
N GLN A 111 2.78 -13.14 -23.67
CA GLN A 111 2.53 -11.79 -23.17
C GLN A 111 2.46 -10.81 -24.35
N ALA A 112 1.25 -10.58 -24.88
CA ALA A 112 1.05 -9.78 -26.09
C ALA A 112 1.39 -8.29 -25.93
N ALA A 113 1.30 -7.76 -24.70
CA ALA A 113 1.73 -6.42 -24.33
C ALA A 113 2.29 -6.41 -22.90
N PRO A 114 3.29 -5.57 -22.56
CA PRO A 114 3.80 -5.45 -21.18
C PRO A 114 2.69 -5.06 -20.19
N THR A 115 1.74 -4.24 -20.63
CA THR A 115 0.57 -3.79 -19.87
C THR A 115 -0.57 -4.81 -19.79
N THR A 116 -0.34 -6.08 -20.13
CA THR A 116 -1.34 -7.15 -19.95
C THR A 116 -1.58 -7.38 -18.46
N LYS A 117 -2.83 -7.34 -18.00
CA LYS A 117 -3.20 -7.55 -16.59
C LYS A 117 -3.05 -9.03 -16.22
N LEU A 118 -2.11 -9.35 -15.34
CA LEU A 118 -1.93 -10.71 -14.79
C LEU A 118 -2.89 -10.97 -13.63
N LEU A 119 -3.07 -9.97 -12.77
CA LEU A 119 -4.05 -10.00 -11.68
C LEU A 119 -4.87 -8.71 -11.70
N THR A 120 -6.16 -8.80 -11.39
CA THR A 120 -7.00 -7.65 -11.08
C THR A 120 -8.01 -8.02 -10.01
N VAL A 121 -8.07 -7.22 -8.95
CA VAL A 121 -9.14 -7.25 -7.96
C VAL A 121 -9.99 -6.01 -8.19
N ALA A 122 -11.30 -6.20 -8.36
CA ALA A 122 -12.23 -5.12 -8.66
C ALA A 122 -13.45 -5.15 -7.74
N SER A 123 -14.03 -3.98 -7.53
CA SER A 123 -15.35 -3.79 -6.93
C SER A 123 -16.45 -4.35 -7.83
N THR A 124 -17.60 -4.70 -7.25
CA THR A 124 -18.84 -4.97 -8.01
C THR A 124 -19.33 -3.77 -8.83
N THR A 125 -18.82 -2.56 -8.54
CA THR A 125 -19.02 -1.34 -9.35
C THR A 125 -18.07 -1.21 -10.54
N GLY A 126 -17.22 -2.22 -10.81
CA GLY A 126 -16.22 -2.19 -11.89
C GLY A 126 -14.93 -1.45 -11.57
N GLN A 127 -14.89 -0.68 -10.47
CA GLN A 127 -13.68 0.03 -10.02
C GLN A 127 -12.55 -0.95 -9.67
N THR A 128 -11.36 -0.71 -10.23
CA THR A 128 -10.17 -1.51 -9.93
C THR A 128 -9.60 -1.14 -8.55
N LEU A 129 -9.36 -2.15 -7.71
CA LEU A 129 -8.81 -2.00 -6.36
C LEU A 129 -7.33 -2.40 -6.31
N LEU A 130 -6.96 -3.45 -7.04
CA LEU A 130 -5.58 -3.89 -7.24
C LEU A 130 -5.40 -4.35 -8.70
N THR A 131 -4.27 -4.03 -9.32
CA THR A 131 -3.83 -4.59 -10.60
C THR A 131 -2.35 -4.95 -10.51
N VAL A 132 -1.97 -6.07 -11.12
CA VAL A 132 -0.56 -6.42 -11.42
C VAL A 132 -0.45 -6.60 -12.93
N LEU A 133 0.47 -5.87 -13.56
CA LEU A 133 0.73 -5.92 -15.00
C LEU A 133 1.87 -6.90 -15.34
N GLY A 134 1.95 -7.26 -16.62
CA GLY A 134 2.93 -8.20 -17.17
C GLY A 134 4.38 -7.70 -17.12
N ASP A 135 4.57 -6.38 -17.10
CA ASP A 135 5.83 -5.67 -16.86
C ASP A 135 6.23 -5.59 -15.38
N GLY A 136 5.39 -6.08 -14.47
CA GLY A 136 5.60 -6.05 -13.02
C GLY A 136 5.09 -4.79 -12.32
N ASN A 137 4.50 -3.82 -13.02
CA ASN A 137 3.90 -2.63 -12.39
C ASN A 137 2.65 -3.01 -11.57
N VAL A 138 2.59 -2.54 -10.32
CA VAL A 138 1.49 -2.78 -9.39
C VAL A 138 0.67 -1.50 -9.18
N GLY A 139 -0.63 -1.57 -9.44
CA GLY A 139 -1.57 -0.48 -9.23
C GLY A 139 -2.51 -0.75 -8.07
N ILE A 140 -2.63 0.17 -7.12
CA ILE A 140 -3.67 0.16 -6.06
C ILE A 140 -4.63 1.31 -6.35
N GLY A 141 -5.93 1.00 -6.48
CA GLY A 141 -6.97 1.97 -6.87
C GLY A 141 -6.87 2.50 -8.32
N THR A 142 -5.81 2.15 -9.06
CA THR A 142 -5.64 2.41 -10.49
C THR A 142 -5.61 1.10 -11.29
N SER A 143 -6.15 1.13 -12.50
CA SER A 143 -6.10 0.00 -13.46
C SER A 143 -4.99 0.14 -14.51
N THR A 144 -4.26 1.26 -14.47
CA THR A 144 -3.19 1.63 -15.39
C THR A 144 -2.02 2.25 -14.60
N PRO A 145 -1.32 1.46 -13.76
CA PRO A 145 -0.15 1.96 -13.03
C PRO A 145 0.93 2.45 -14.01
N ASN A 146 1.48 3.64 -13.78
CA ASN A 146 2.56 4.22 -14.60
C ASN A 146 3.96 4.05 -13.96
N ARG A 147 4.04 3.36 -12.82
CA ARG A 147 5.26 3.12 -12.01
C ARG A 147 5.22 1.72 -11.40
N PRO A 148 6.37 1.17 -10.93
CA PRO A 148 6.43 -0.16 -10.31
C PRO A 148 5.45 -0.36 -9.14
N LEU A 149 5.19 0.71 -8.40
CA LEU A 149 4.04 0.83 -7.50
C LEU A 149 3.38 2.19 -7.73
N ASP A 150 2.08 2.17 -8.03
CA ASP A 150 1.24 3.34 -8.29
C ASP A 150 -0.01 3.23 -7.41
N ILE A 151 -0.32 4.26 -6.62
CA ILE A 151 -1.38 4.24 -5.61
C ILE A 151 -2.25 5.47 -5.79
N TYR A 152 -3.49 5.24 -6.24
CA TYR A 152 -4.42 6.28 -6.66
C TYR A 152 -5.76 6.17 -5.93
N ALA A 153 -6.32 7.31 -5.55
CA ALA A 153 -7.70 7.45 -5.11
C ALA A 153 -8.23 8.83 -5.54
N SER A 154 -9.53 8.95 -5.78
CA SER A 154 -10.19 10.23 -6.09
C SER A 154 -10.52 11.00 -4.80
N GLY A 155 -9.52 11.20 -3.95
CA GLY A 155 -9.61 11.74 -2.60
C GLY A 155 -8.26 11.63 -1.89
N SER A 156 -8.22 11.76 -0.55
CA SER A 156 -6.99 11.78 0.25
C SER A 156 -6.11 10.53 0.08
N THR A 157 -5.05 10.62 -0.73
CA THR A 157 -4.11 9.54 -1.06
C THR A 157 -3.03 9.34 0.00
N GLY A 158 -3.43 9.05 1.22
CA GLY A 158 -2.49 8.74 2.31
C GLY A 158 -1.84 7.37 2.17
N LEU A 159 -0.56 7.33 1.81
CA LEU A 159 0.23 6.10 1.77
C LEU A 159 0.60 5.65 3.19
N ARG A 160 -0.32 4.96 3.87
CA ARG A 160 -0.05 4.40 5.21
C ARG A 160 0.89 3.19 5.14
N ILE A 161 2.19 3.45 5.20
CA ILE A 161 3.19 2.44 5.54
C ILE A 161 3.32 2.42 7.08
N THR A 162 2.92 1.31 7.70
CA THR A 162 3.14 1.07 9.13
C THR A 162 3.76 -0.30 9.33
N ASP A 163 4.84 -0.37 10.10
CA ASP A 163 5.17 -1.59 10.82
C ASP A 163 4.15 -1.82 11.97
N GLY A 164 4.33 -2.88 12.75
CA GLY A 164 3.48 -3.16 13.92
C GLY A 164 3.63 -2.15 15.07
N ALA A 165 4.57 -1.20 14.98
CA ALA A 165 4.98 -0.26 16.02
C ALA A 165 4.61 1.21 15.72
N ALA A 166 3.52 1.39 14.96
CA ALA A 166 2.67 2.59 14.87
C ALA A 166 3.22 3.87 14.21
N ASP A 167 4.54 4.12 14.12
CA ASP A 167 4.98 5.52 14.27
C ASP A 167 6.38 5.93 13.68
N GLN A 168 6.60 5.92 12.35
CA GLN A 168 7.81 6.49 11.70
C GLN A 168 7.49 7.28 10.41
N GLY A 169 8.37 8.23 10.03
CA GLY A 169 8.02 9.32 9.10
C GLY A 169 8.81 9.40 7.79
N ILE A 170 8.07 9.21 6.69
CA ILE A 170 8.33 9.75 5.35
C ILE A 170 7.23 10.80 5.09
N TYR A 171 7.32 11.66 4.07
CA TYR A 171 6.16 12.45 3.62
C TYR A 171 5.16 11.53 2.90
N LEU A 172 4.18 11.04 3.66
CA LEU A 172 3.27 9.94 3.30
C LEU A 172 1.87 10.43 2.88
N LEU A 173 1.55 11.71 3.12
CA LEU A 173 0.24 12.33 2.92
C LEU A 173 0.38 13.71 2.25
N ASP A 174 -0.47 13.96 1.25
CA ASP A 174 -1.04 15.28 0.95
C ASP A 174 -2.58 15.16 1.08
N VAL A 175 -3.25 16.20 1.57
CA VAL A 175 -4.68 16.16 1.92
C VAL A 175 -5.33 17.54 1.72
N GLU A 176 -6.10 17.68 0.65
CA GLU A 176 -7.05 18.78 0.52
C GLU A 176 -8.32 18.52 1.36
N GLY A 177 -8.77 19.53 2.09
CA GLY A 177 -10.05 19.53 2.81
C GLY A 177 -9.98 19.13 4.30
N GLY A 178 -10.16 20.11 5.19
CA GLY A 178 -10.60 19.93 6.58
C GLY A 178 -9.62 19.31 7.60
N PHE A 179 -8.57 18.62 7.15
CA PHE A 179 -7.60 17.94 8.01
C PHE A 179 -6.19 18.54 7.89
N TYR A 180 -5.39 18.41 8.95
CA TYR A 180 -4.02 18.91 9.01
C TYR A 180 -3.02 17.82 8.61
N PRO A 181 -2.16 18.02 7.59
CA PRO A 181 -1.08 17.09 7.29
C PRO A 181 -0.02 17.12 8.40
N THR A 182 0.53 15.95 8.76
CA THR A 182 1.56 15.83 9.80
C THR A 182 2.64 14.81 9.41
N ILE A 183 3.89 15.08 9.79
CA ILE A 183 4.95 14.06 9.87
C ILE A 183 4.98 13.53 11.31
N ARG A 184 5.23 12.23 11.49
CA ARG A 184 5.34 11.59 12.80
C ARG A 184 6.54 10.62 12.80
N VAL A 185 7.45 10.75 13.77
CA VAL A 185 8.79 10.11 13.76
C VAL A 185 9.14 9.65 15.17
N ASN A 186 9.27 8.34 15.39
CA ASN A 186 9.43 7.74 16.71
C ASN A 186 10.34 6.49 16.62
N GLY A 187 11.30 6.38 17.55
CA GLY A 187 12.38 5.38 17.48
C GLY A 187 12.07 4.11 18.27
N THR A 188 12.65 2.99 17.83
CA THR A 188 12.59 1.70 18.52
C THR A 188 14.02 1.14 18.70
N GLY A 189 14.27 0.40 19.79
CA GLY A 189 15.53 -0.30 20.00
C GLY A 189 16.75 0.57 20.34
N GLY A 190 16.70 1.34 21.43
CA GLY A 190 17.88 2.00 22.04
C GLY A 190 18.48 3.19 21.30
N ALA A 191 18.05 3.46 20.06
CA ALA A 191 18.45 4.61 19.26
C ALA A 191 17.48 5.79 19.40
N ASN A 192 17.95 7.00 19.08
CA ASN A 192 17.15 8.22 19.17
C ASN A 192 16.10 8.30 18.05
N ALA A 193 14.87 8.68 18.42
CA ALA A 193 13.89 9.22 17.49
C ALA A 193 14.34 10.61 17.03
N GLY A 194 14.33 10.89 15.72
CA GLY A 194 14.67 12.23 15.25
C GLY A 194 14.41 12.45 13.76
N ILE A 195 13.94 13.66 13.43
CA ILE A 195 13.98 14.19 12.06
C ILE A 195 15.40 14.71 11.85
N GLU A 196 16.27 13.88 11.30
CA GLU A 196 17.65 14.25 11.02
C GLU A 196 17.78 15.04 9.71
N ILE A 197 18.10 16.34 9.81
CA ILE A 197 18.31 17.24 8.67
C ILE A 197 19.82 17.48 8.49
N GLN A 198 20.55 16.48 8.04
CA GLN A 198 21.98 16.61 7.71
C GLN A 198 22.23 17.35 6.38
N ARG A 199 23.36 18.06 6.30
CA ARG A 199 23.99 18.50 5.03
C ARG A 199 25.49 18.70 5.22
N SER A 200 26.24 18.58 4.13
CA SER A 200 27.72 18.54 4.13
C SER A 200 28.40 19.89 3.83
N ASP A 201 27.65 20.94 3.50
CA ASP A 201 28.22 22.25 3.12
C ASP A 201 28.29 23.23 4.30
N ALA A 202 29.46 23.79 4.61
CA ALA A 202 29.58 24.77 5.71
C ALA A 202 28.97 26.17 5.39
N ARG A 203 28.35 26.36 4.21
CA ARG A 203 28.07 27.68 3.62
C ARG A 203 26.60 28.10 3.55
N ARG A 204 25.68 27.32 4.12
CA ARG A 204 24.23 27.61 4.17
C ARG A 204 23.70 27.36 5.59
N TYR A 205 22.37 27.23 5.76
CA TYR A 205 21.66 27.05 7.03
C TYR A 205 20.95 25.69 7.12
N ILE A 206 20.69 25.17 8.33
CA ILE A 206 19.84 23.98 8.58
C ILE A 206 18.63 24.44 9.39
N GLY A 207 17.41 24.00 9.07
CA GLY A 207 16.26 24.23 9.94
C GLY A 207 14.92 23.84 9.31
N THR A 208 13.84 24.16 10.02
CA THR A 208 12.47 24.09 9.52
C THR A 208 11.84 25.48 9.42
N PHE A 209 11.06 25.69 8.36
CA PHE A 209 10.23 26.86 8.16
C PHE A 209 8.80 26.58 8.62
N LEU A 210 8.17 27.58 9.23
CA LEU A 210 6.77 27.59 9.65
C LEU A 210 6.10 28.77 8.92
N VAL A 211 5.37 28.43 7.86
CA VAL A 211 4.84 29.37 6.86
C VAL A 211 3.32 29.35 6.87
N ASP A 212 2.70 30.53 6.79
CA ASP A 212 1.26 30.67 6.59
C ASP A 212 0.97 30.83 5.09
N ALA A 213 0.38 29.79 4.48
CA ALA A 213 0.08 29.76 3.06
C ALA A 213 -0.89 30.86 2.60
N SER A 214 -1.63 31.51 3.51
CA SER A 214 -2.44 32.69 3.17
C SER A 214 -1.62 33.92 2.80
N SER A 215 -0.30 33.91 3.07
CA SER A 215 0.63 34.99 2.72
C SER A 215 1.33 34.83 1.35
N GLY A 216 1.09 33.71 0.66
CA GLY A 216 1.66 33.39 -0.66
C GLY A 216 2.70 32.27 -0.64
N GLU A 217 3.32 32.00 -1.79
CA GLU A 217 4.37 31.00 -1.92
C GLU A 217 5.66 31.38 -1.15
N LEU A 218 6.45 30.37 -0.81
CA LEU A 218 7.64 30.44 0.04
C LEU A 218 8.57 31.63 -0.27
N GLY A 219 8.56 32.64 0.60
CA GLY A 219 9.62 33.63 0.71
C GLY A 219 9.34 35.06 0.25
N ASN A 220 8.08 35.45 0.02
CA ASN A 220 7.71 36.84 -0.31
C ASN A 220 7.10 37.65 0.86
N GLY A 221 7.06 37.08 2.07
CA GLY A 221 6.46 37.71 3.26
C GLY A 221 7.44 37.94 4.42
N SER A 222 7.38 39.10 5.07
CA SER A 222 8.20 39.42 6.27
C SER A 222 7.64 38.82 7.57
N GLY A 223 6.81 37.77 7.49
CA GLY A 223 6.05 37.21 8.61
C GLY A 223 6.41 35.79 9.02
N ASP A 224 7.01 35.00 8.12
CA ASP A 224 7.32 33.59 8.35
C ASP A 224 8.23 33.38 9.55
N TRP A 225 8.00 32.30 10.28
CA TRP A 225 8.85 31.86 11.39
C TRP A 225 9.77 30.73 10.94
N TYR A 226 10.94 30.64 11.54
CA TYR A 226 11.87 29.56 11.27
C TYR A 226 12.67 29.18 12.51
N THR A 227 13.14 27.93 12.55
CA THR A 227 13.97 27.43 13.65
C THR A 227 15.10 26.52 13.15
N GLY A 228 16.32 26.78 13.61
CA GLY A 228 17.50 26.07 13.11
C GLY A 228 18.84 26.75 13.39
N ILE A 229 19.87 26.31 12.66
CA ILE A 229 21.25 26.79 12.73
C ILE A 229 21.45 27.92 11.71
N PRO A 230 21.85 29.14 12.13
CA PRO A 230 21.96 30.30 11.26
C PRO A 230 23.20 30.26 10.37
N TYR A 231 23.12 31.00 9.27
CA TYR A 231 24.31 31.37 8.52
C TYR A 231 25.07 32.49 9.26
N GLY A 232 26.34 32.24 9.58
CA GLY A 232 27.23 33.16 10.28
C GLY A 232 28.63 33.15 9.65
N TYR A 233 28.98 34.23 8.97
CA TYR A 233 30.34 34.51 8.47
C TYR A 233 30.96 35.64 9.32
N PRO A 234 32.27 35.61 9.66
CA PRO A 234 33.29 34.62 9.27
C PRO A 234 33.41 33.40 10.22
N SER A 235 32.76 33.42 11.37
CA SER A 235 32.84 32.35 12.37
C SER A 235 31.64 31.41 12.29
N TYR A 236 31.84 30.22 11.72
CA TYR A 236 30.83 29.16 11.73
C TYR A 236 30.50 28.74 13.17
N LYS A 237 29.34 29.16 13.67
CA LYS A 237 28.83 28.75 14.98
C LYS A 237 27.63 27.84 14.81
N TYR A 238 27.65 26.69 15.48
CA TYR A 238 26.50 25.79 15.60
C TYR A 238 25.47 26.30 16.63
N ASP A 239 25.30 27.62 16.69
CA ASP A 239 24.31 28.27 17.56
C ASP A 239 22.91 27.94 17.03
N TYR A 240 21.89 27.94 17.89
CA TYR A 240 20.51 27.65 17.51
C TYR A 240 19.67 28.92 17.61
N ILE A 241 18.84 29.21 16.60
CA ILE A 241 17.95 30.36 16.60
C ILE A 241 16.50 29.97 16.32
N ILE A 242 15.59 30.74 16.93
CA ILE A 242 14.21 30.91 16.47
C ILE A 242 14.11 32.34 15.96
N GLY A 243 13.73 32.50 14.69
CA GLY A 243 13.71 33.79 14.01
C GLY A 243 12.47 33.99 13.16
N SER A 244 12.39 35.17 12.54
CA SER A 244 11.30 35.51 11.63
C SER A 244 11.72 36.53 10.58
N GLY A 245 10.98 36.61 9.48
CA GLY A 245 11.14 37.64 8.44
C GLY A 245 11.62 37.04 7.13
N SER A 246 12.24 37.87 6.28
CA SER A 246 12.72 37.46 4.96
C SER A 246 13.51 36.14 5.02
N ASN A 247 13.19 35.24 4.09
CA ASN A 247 13.39 33.78 4.14
C ASN A 247 14.86 33.32 4.27
N SER A 248 15.48 33.54 5.43
CA SER A 248 16.91 33.30 5.66
C SER A 248 17.25 33.24 7.15
N TYR A 249 17.74 32.08 7.61
CA TYR A 249 18.23 31.88 8.98
C TYR A 249 19.49 32.72 9.19
N THR A 250 19.31 33.94 9.69
CA THR A 250 20.38 34.90 9.94
C THR A 250 20.31 35.37 11.38
N LEU A 251 21.46 35.68 11.98
CA LEU A 251 21.49 36.26 13.32
C LEU A 251 20.66 37.56 13.39
N SER A 252 20.59 38.35 12.31
CA SER A 252 19.78 39.57 12.27
C SER A 252 18.26 39.34 12.32
N GLY A 253 17.78 38.14 12.00
CA GLY A 253 16.36 37.76 12.12
C GLY A 253 16.04 36.95 13.38
N ALA A 254 17.03 36.65 14.21
CA ALA A 254 16.87 35.84 15.43
C ALA A 254 16.11 36.63 16.51
N ARG A 255 14.96 36.10 16.95
CA ARG A 255 14.22 36.61 18.12
C ARG A 255 14.71 35.94 19.41
N LEU A 256 15.10 34.67 19.31
CA LEU A 256 15.77 33.91 20.35
C LEU A 256 17.03 33.28 19.76
N LEU A 257 18.14 33.37 20.50
CA LEU A 257 19.44 32.76 20.20
C LEU A 257 19.89 31.92 21.40
N ILE A 258 20.31 30.68 21.15
CA ILE A 258 21.05 29.85 22.10
C ILE A 258 22.44 29.66 21.52
N THR A 259 23.47 30.15 22.21
CA THR A 259 24.85 29.95 21.76
C THR A 259 25.37 28.56 22.12
N THR A 260 26.30 28.07 21.31
CA THR A 260 27.16 26.91 21.57
C THR A 260 27.88 26.95 22.93
N SER A 261 28.05 28.14 23.51
CA SER A 261 28.58 28.37 24.86
C SER A 261 27.52 28.38 25.98
N GLY A 262 26.27 27.99 25.70
CA GLY A 262 25.19 27.83 26.67
C GLY A 262 24.49 29.12 27.10
N LYS A 263 24.73 30.26 26.43
CA LYS A 263 24.04 31.52 26.75
C LYS A 263 22.78 31.69 25.90
N VAL A 264 21.73 32.22 26.50
CA VAL A 264 20.45 32.53 25.84
C VAL A 264 20.30 34.04 25.67
N GLY A 265 20.08 34.48 24.44
CA GLY A 265 19.66 35.83 24.08
C GLY A 265 18.20 35.85 23.66
N ILE A 266 17.39 36.75 24.25
CA ILE A 266 16.03 37.07 23.79
C ILE A 266 16.05 38.53 23.34
N GLY A 267 15.73 38.77 22.07
CA GLY A 267 15.84 40.10 21.45
C GLY A 267 17.28 40.64 21.35
N THR A 268 18.29 39.78 21.53
CA THR A 268 19.72 40.09 21.36
C THR A 268 20.48 38.90 20.80
N THR A 269 21.45 39.18 19.93
CA THR A 269 22.40 38.21 19.36
C THR A 269 23.72 38.15 20.14
N THR A 270 23.90 38.99 21.16
CA THR A 270 25.13 39.13 21.95
C THR A 270 24.86 38.99 23.45
N PRO A 271 24.51 37.78 23.95
CA PRO A 271 24.25 37.59 25.37
C PRO A 271 25.53 37.73 26.22
N TYR A 272 25.48 38.65 27.18
CA TYR A 272 26.60 38.96 28.09
C TYR A 272 26.64 37.99 29.28
N SER A 273 25.48 37.66 29.83
CA SER A 273 25.23 36.67 30.89
C SER A 273 24.64 35.36 30.34
N VAL A 274 24.34 34.39 31.21
CA VAL A 274 23.66 33.12 30.82
C VAL A 274 22.27 33.38 30.22
N LEU A 275 21.54 34.37 30.72
CA LEU A 275 20.29 34.86 30.12
C LEU A 275 20.37 36.38 29.95
N SER A 276 20.33 36.84 28.71
CA SER A 276 20.23 38.27 28.36
C SER A 276 18.93 38.53 27.61
N VAL A 277 18.04 39.31 28.21
CA VAL A 277 16.80 39.79 27.59
C VAL A 277 16.99 41.26 27.23
N SER A 278 16.77 41.61 25.97
CA SER A 278 16.92 42.97 25.47
C SER A 278 15.91 43.25 24.34
N THR A 279 15.91 44.47 23.84
CA THR A 279 15.29 44.83 22.55
C THR A 279 16.33 45.58 21.73
N SER A 280 16.37 45.33 20.42
CA SER A 280 17.22 46.09 19.50
C SER A 280 16.79 47.56 19.35
N THR A 281 15.54 47.88 19.70
CA THR A 281 14.99 49.24 19.74
C THR A 281 14.21 49.47 21.03
N GLN A 282 14.78 50.24 21.97
CA GLN A 282 14.09 50.63 23.20
C GLN A 282 13.20 51.87 22.95
N SER A 283 12.02 51.67 22.37
CA SER A 283 11.13 52.78 21.99
C SER A 283 10.45 53.51 23.16
N ALA A 284 10.62 53.05 24.41
CA ALA A 284 10.20 53.76 25.62
C ALA A 284 10.97 53.25 26.86
N PRO A 285 11.29 54.11 27.85
CA PRO A 285 11.87 53.69 29.14
C PRO A 285 10.95 52.74 29.93
N SER A 286 9.63 52.87 29.73
CA SER A 286 8.60 52.04 30.37
C SER A 286 8.44 50.64 29.74
N THR A 287 9.16 50.34 28.65
CA THR A 287 9.20 48.99 28.07
C THR A 287 9.72 48.00 29.11
N LYS A 288 8.86 47.06 29.51
CA LYS A 288 9.24 45.99 30.44
C LYS A 288 10.05 44.95 29.68
N LEU A 289 11.35 44.82 29.96
CA LEU A 289 12.17 43.75 29.40
C LEU A 289 11.77 42.39 30.00
N PHE A 290 11.45 42.38 31.29
CA PHE A 290 10.97 41.19 31.99
C PHE A 290 9.93 41.56 33.04
N THR A 291 8.95 40.70 33.27
CA THR A 291 7.93 40.89 34.31
C THR A 291 7.48 39.55 34.85
N VAL A 292 7.56 39.40 36.18
CA VAL A 292 6.92 38.33 36.93
C VAL A 292 5.57 38.86 37.41
N ALA A 293 4.49 38.11 37.18
CA ALA A 293 3.14 38.49 37.59
C ALA A 293 2.41 37.32 38.25
N SER A 294 1.38 37.62 39.04
CA SER A 294 0.45 36.63 39.57
C SER A 294 -0.44 36.04 38.47
N THR A 295 -1.14 34.95 38.79
CA THR A 295 -2.24 34.42 37.95
C THR A 295 -3.41 35.41 37.78
N THR A 296 -3.49 36.45 38.61
CA THR A 296 -4.42 37.58 38.49
C THR A 296 -3.85 38.76 37.68
N GLY A 297 -2.68 38.61 37.05
CA GLY A 297 -2.05 39.62 36.19
C GLY A 297 -1.31 40.75 36.92
N ALA A 298 -1.34 40.78 38.25
CA ALA A 298 -0.64 41.80 39.05
C ALA A 298 0.88 41.58 38.99
N SER A 299 1.65 42.59 38.59
CA SER A 299 3.11 42.50 38.48
C SER A 299 3.76 42.45 39.87
N ILE A 300 4.50 41.38 40.15
CA ILE A 300 5.21 41.12 41.42
C ILE A 300 6.66 41.63 41.33
N LEU A 301 7.31 41.44 40.19
CA LEU A 301 8.65 41.97 39.89
C LEU A 301 8.68 42.46 38.44
N ARG A 302 9.34 43.60 38.19
CA ARG A 302 9.43 44.20 36.85
C ARG A 302 10.83 44.77 36.61
N VAL A 303 11.47 44.32 35.54
CA VAL A 303 12.71 44.91 35.02
C VAL A 303 12.36 45.77 33.81
N LEU A 304 12.73 47.05 33.85
CA LEU A 304 12.51 48.01 32.76
C LEU A 304 13.73 48.08 31.84
N GLY A 305 13.54 48.68 30.65
CA GLY A 305 14.64 48.93 29.71
C GLY A 305 15.61 50.03 30.16
N SER A 306 15.11 51.02 30.91
CA SER A 306 15.96 51.90 31.71
C SER A 306 16.43 51.14 32.95
N GLY A 307 17.75 50.92 33.04
CA GLY A 307 18.40 50.27 34.19
C GLY A 307 18.38 51.09 35.47
#